data_AF-A0A8J8TF59-F1
#
_entry.id   AF-A0A8J8TF59-F1
#
_cell.length_a   1.000
_cell.length_b   1.000
_cell.length_c   1.000
_cell.angle_alpha   90.00
_cell.angle_beta   90.00
_cell.angle_gamma   90.00
#
_symmetry.space_group_name_H-M   'P 1'
#
loop_
_entity.id
_entity.type
_entity.pdbx_description
1 polymer ?
#
loop_
_entity_poly.entity_id
_entity_poly.type
_entity_poly.pdbx_seq_one_letter_code
_entity_poly.pdbx_strand_id
1 'polypeptide(L)'
;MTETYFDRLVKDVLLVINNHPGCCSYTDLLDYAGSKNISEGGLGSVLSHLSLMEFVTVSEKTVYKITAKGTMHLRKCRALPDNQTKLDFLEGL
;
A
#
# COMPACT_ATOMS: atom_id res chain seq x y z
N MET A 1 -18.89 -4.20 -11.08
CA MET A 1 -18.83 -3.31 -9.90
C MET A 1 -17.85 -2.21 -10.24
N THR A 2 -18.29 -0.95 -10.23
CA THR A 2 -17.43 0.20 -10.56
C THR A 2 -16.48 0.41 -9.40
N GLU A 3 -15.21 0.11 -9.61
CA GLU A 3 -14.15 0.35 -8.63
C GLU A 3 -14.07 1.86 -8.36
N THR A 4 -14.24 2.27 -7.11
CA THR A 4 -14.19 3.69 -6.77
C THR A 4 -12.74 4.18 -6.80
N TYR A 5 -12.54 5.48 -7.04
CA TYR A 5 -11.21 6.09 -6.98
C TYR A 5 -10.50 5.80 -5.65
N PHE A 6 -11.25 5.77 -4.55
CA PHE A 6 -10.74 5.40 -3.23
C PHE A 6 -10.25 3.95 -3.17
N ASP A 7 -11.02 3.00 -3.73
CA ASP A 7 -10.64 1.58 -3.74
C ASP A 7 -9.33 1.34 -4.52
N ARG A 8 -9.11 2.07 -5.62
CA ARG A 8 -7.83 2.07 -6.34
C ARG A 8 -6.68 2.59 -5.49
N LEU A 9 -6.86 3.74 -4.85
CA LEU A 9 -5.84 4.31 -3.98
C LEU A 9 -5.44 3.37 -2.84
N VAL A 10 -6.42 2.70 -2.23
CA VAL A 10 -6.18 1.71 -1.17
C VAL A 10 -5.31 0.56 -1.68
N LYS A 11 -5.58 0.03 -2.89
CA LYS A 11 -4.78 -1.04 -3.51
C LYS A 11 -3.37 -0.59 -3.84
N ASP A 12 -3.21 0.57 -4.46
CA ASP A 12 -1.92 1.14 -4.83
C ASP A 12 -1.01 1.33 -3.59
N VAL A 13 -1.52 1.99 -2.55
CA VAL A 13 -0.78 2.23 -1.31
C VAL A 13 -0.41 0.90 -0.63
N LEU A 14 -1.34 -0.05 -0.58
CA LEU A 14 -1.08 -1.37 0.00
C LEU A 14 -0.03 -2.16 -0.80
N LEU A 15 0.00 -2.01 -2.12
CA LEU A 15 1.01 -2.60 -2.99
C LEU A 15 2.40 -2.00 -2.74
N VAL A 16 2.49 -0.68 -2.59
CA VAL A 16 3.75 0.02 -2.25
C VAL A 16 4.31 -0.50 -0.92
N ILE A 17 3.47 -0.61 0.11
CA ILE A 17 3.86 -1.12 1.43
C ILE A 17 4.33 -2.59 1.32
N ASN A 18 3.66 -3.40 0.49
CA ASN A 18 4.07 -4.78 0.24
C ASN A 18 5.40 -4.90 -0.53
N ASN A 19 5.63 -3.99 -1.47
CA ASN A 19 6.85 -3.97 -2.30
C ASN A 19 8.07 -3.45 -1.54
N HIS A 20 7.89 -2.79 -0.38
CA HIS A 20 8.98 -2.44 0.51
C HIS A 20 9.37 -3.63 1.40
N PRO A 21 10.53 -4.29 1.17
CA PRO A 21 10.94 -5.45 1.95
C PRO A 21 11.36 -5.03 3.36
N GLY A 22 10.41 -4.96 4.28
CA GLY A 22 10.65 -4.84 5.72
C GLY A 22 9.77 -3.81 6.41
N CYS A 23 9.80 -2.57 5.93
CA CYS A 23 9.20 -1.39 6.57
C CYS A 23 9.02 -0.30 5.50
N CYS A 24 7.81 0.25 5.34
CA CYS A 24 7.59 1.44 4.52
C CYS A 24 7.39 2.63 5.47
N SER A 25 8.21 3.67 5.36
CA SER A 25 8.04 4.84 6.22
C SER A 25 6.91 5.73 5.70
N TYR A 26 6.32 6.53 6.58
CA TYR A 26 5.34 7.55 6.18
C TYR A 26 5.93 8.52 5.15
N THR A 27 7.23 8.82 5.23
CA THR A 27 7.92 9.69 4.29
C THR A 27 8.00 9.09 2.88
N ASP A 28 8.26 7.78 2.76
CA ASP A 28 8.25 7.09 1.44
C ASP A 28 6.84 7.12 0.83
N LEU A 29 5.81 6.97 1.67
CA LEU A 29 4.41 7.03 1.24
C LEU A 29 3.98 8.45 0.85
N LEU A 30 4.54 9.47 1.50
CA LEU A 30 4.36 10.87 1.11
C LEU A 30 5.01 11.19 -0.24
N ASP A 31 6.21 10.66 -0.49
CA ASP A 31 6.91 10.82 -1.77
C ASP A 31 6.10 10.15 -2.91
N TYR A 32 5.63 8.92 -2.67
CA TYR A 32 4.71 8.23 -3.58
C TYR A 32 3.42 9.02 -3.82
N ALA A 33 2.82 9.55 -2.76
CA ALA A 33 1.61 10.37 -2.84
C ALA A 33 1.86 11.64 -3.66
N GLY A 34 2.99 12.32 -3.47
CA GLY A 34 3.42 13.47 -4.25
C GLY A 34 3.54 13.16 -5.74
N SER A 35 4.22 12.05 -6.08
CA SER A 35 4.36 11.58 -7.47
C SER A 35 3.00 11.27 -8.12
N LYS A 36 2.03 10.80 -7.34
CA LYS A 36 0.69 10.43 -7.80
C LYS A 36 -0.34 11.56 -7.67
N ASN A 37 0.06 12.78 -7.30
CA ASN A 37 -0.85 13.91 -7.03
C ASN A 37 -1.95 13.57 -6.00
N ILE A 38 -1.62 12.73 -5.03
CA ILE A 38 -2.51 12.38 -3.91
C ILE A 38 -2.28 13.40 -2.80
N SER A 39 -3.36 14.04 -2.34
CA SER A 39 -3.28 14.94 -1.18
C SER A 39 -2.94 14.18 0.10
N GLU A 40 -2.19 14.82 1.01
CA GLU A 40 -1.84 14.23 2.32
C GLU A 40 -3.07 13.75 3.10
N GLY A 41 -4.18 14.50 3.06
CA GLY A 41 -5.44 14.09 3.68
C GLY A 41 -6.06 12.83 3.05
N GLY A 42 -5.87 12.63 1.74
CA GLY A 42 -6.27 11.42 1.03
C GLY A 42 -5.42 10.22 1.45
N LEU A 43 -4.09 10.40 1.51
CA LEU A 43 -3.17 9.38 1.99
C LEU A 43 -3.47 9.00 3.46
N GLY A 44 -3.69 9.98 4.33
CA GLY A 44 -4.04 9.74 5.74
C GLY A 44 -5.35 8.97 5.90
N SER A 45 -6.35 9.25 5.06
CA SER A 45 -7.61 8.51 5.03
C SER A 45 -7.42 7.05 4.60
N VAL A 46 -6.59 6.83 3.57
CA VAL A 46 -6.25 5.48 3.09
C VAL A 46 -5.49 4.70 4.15
N LEU A 47 -4.47 5.30 4.79
CA LEU A 47 -3.69 4.64 5.83
C LEU A 47 -4.53 4.32 7.07
N SER A 48 -5.43 5.22 7.46
CA SER A 48 -6.40 4.96 8.53
C SER A 48 -7.31 3.79 8.16
N HIS A 49 -7.80 3.74 6.93
CA HIS A 49 -8.63 2.63 6.43
C HIS A 49 -7.86 1.29 6.45
N LEU A 50 -6.63 1.26 5.93
CA LEU A 50 -5.78 0.07 5.92
C LEU A 50 -5.46 -0.43 7.33
N SER A 51 -5.26 0.48 8.28
CA SER A 51 -5.05 0.15 9.68
C SER A 51 -6.32 -0.39 10.34
N LEU A 52 -7.48 0.22 10.10
CA LEU A 52 -8.78 -0.24 10.61
C LEU A 52 -9.15 -1.63 10.09
N MET A 53 -8.77 -1.92 8.84
CA MET A 53 -8.99 -3.23 8.21
C MET A 53 -7.96 -4.28 8.64
N GLU A 54 -6.97 -3.90 9.45
CA GLU A 54 -5.83 -4.71 9.89
C GLU A 54 -4.99 -5.25 8.72
N PHE A 55 -4.98 -4.54 7.59
CA PHE A 55 -4.17 -4.89 6.42
C PHE A 55 -2.72 -4.48 6.60
N VAL A 56 -2.49 -3.43 7.40
CA VAL A 56 -1.15 -2.95 7.75
C VAL A 56 -1.06 -2.77 9.26
N THR A 57 0.15 -2.95 9.81
CA THR A 57 0.50 -2.60 11.18
C THR A 57 1.43 -1.41 11.17
N VAL A 58 1.21 -0.49 12.12
CA VAL A 58 2.10 0.65 12.33
C VAL A 58 3.06 0.32 13.48
N SER A 59 4.34 0.19 13.15
CA SER A 59 5.44 0.12 14.12
C SER A 59 6.05 1.51 14.32
N GLU A 60 6.53 1.81 15.52
CA GLU A 60 7.33 3.03 15.82
C GLU A 60 6.72 4.34 15.27
N LYS A 61 5.39 4.46 15.35
CA LYS A 61 4.56 5.64 15.02
C LYS A 61 4.54 6.10 13.55
N THR A 62 5.42 5.59 12.68
CA THR A 62 5.48 6.03 11.26
C THR A 62 5.84 4.93 10.27
N VAL A 63 6.04 3.70 10.74
CA VAL A 63 6.48 2.58 9.89
C VAL A 63 5.33 1.64 9.62
N TYR A 64 4.95 1.48 8.36
CA TYR A 64 3.89 0.60 7.92
C TYR A 64 4.46 -0.74 7.46
N LYS A 65 3.87 -1.82 7.97
CA LYS A 65 4.18 -3.20 7.58
C LYS A 65 2.91 -3.89 7.12
N ILE A 66 2.96 -4.62 6.02
CA ILE A 66 1.80 -5.39 5.58
C ILE A 66 1.59 -6.62 6.48
N THR A 67 0.34 -6.91 6.82
CA THR A 67 -0.04 -8.12 7.56
C THR A 67 -0.36 -9.27 6.61
N ALA A 68 -0.41 -10.49 7.12
CA ALA A 68 -0.87 -11.65 6.35
C ALA A 68 -2.28 -11.43 5.75
N LYS A 69 -3.15 -10.70 6.46
CA LYS A 69 -4.50 -10.33 6.00
C LYS A 69 -4.45 -9.36 4.82
N GLY A 70 -3.58 -8.34 4.89
CA GLY A 70 -3.34 -7.41 3.78
C GLY A 70 -2.78 -8.10 2.54
N THR A 71 -1.80 -8.98 2.70
CA THR A 71 -1.24 -9.78 1.59
C THR A 71 -2.30 -10.67 0.96
N MET A 72 -3.13 -11.34 1.77
CA MET A 72 -4.23 -12.17 1.26
C MET A 72 -5.28 -11.32 0.51
N HIS A 73 -5.56 -10.10 0.98
CA HIS A 73 -6.46 -9.18 0.30
C HIS A 73 -5.91 -8.76 -1.08
N LEU A 74 -4.63 -8.39 -1.17
CA LEU A 74 -3.97 -8.06 -2.44
C LEU A 74 -4.03 -9.22 -3.46
N ARG A 75 -3.80 -10.47 -3.00
CA ARG A 75 -3.94 -11.66 -3.85
C ARG A 75 -5.37 -11.83 -4.36
N LYS A 76 -6.38 -11.67 -3.49
CA LYS A 76 -7.79 -11.74 -3.87
C LYS A 76 -8.20 -10.65 -4.85
N CYS A 77 -7.62 -9.45 -4.73
CA CYS A 77 -7.85 -8.35 -5.64
C CYS A 77 -7.09 -8.47 -6.98
N ARG A 78 -6.39 -9.59 -7.25
CA ARG A 78 -5.52 -9.79 -8.44
C ARG A 78 -4.43 -8.73 -8.61
N ALA A 79 -4.14 -7.94 -7.57
CA ALA A 79 -3.10 -6.92 -7.59
C ALA A 79 -1.70 -7.52 -7.41
N LEU A 80 -1.61 -8.76 -6.92
CA LEU A 80 -0.40 -9.57 -6.92
C LEU A 80 -0.58 -10.70 -7.94
N PRO A 81 0.28 -10.81 -8.97
CA PRO A 81 0.29 -12.02 -9.78
C PRO A 81 0.76 -13.18 -8.89
N ASP A 82 0.13 -14.35 -9.08
CA ASP A 82 0.30 -15.58 -8.26
C ASP A 82 1.77 -16.06 -8.14
N ASN A 83 2.70 -15.45 -8.88
CA ASN A 83 4.07 -15.89 -9.06
C ASN A 83 5.18 -14.81 -8.95
N GLN A 84 4.92 -13.56 -8.53
CA GLN A 84 6.03 -12.59 -8.37
C GLN A 84 6.75 -12.78 -7.03
N THR A 85 7.86 -13.51 -7.12
CA THR A 85 9.09 -13.24 -6.37
C THR A 85 9.34 -11.72 -6.31
N LYS A 86 9.63 -11.22 -5.10
CA LYS A 86 10.35 -9.97 -4.82
C LYS A 86 11.25 -9.53 -6.00
N LEU A 87 11.25 -8.23 -6.35
CA LEU A 87 12.06 -7.56 -7.38
C LEU A 87 11.47 -7.56 -8.82
N ASP A 88 10.55 -6.63 -9.09
CA ASP A 88 10.38 -6.14 -10.48
C ASP A 88 9.92 -4.66 -10.49
N PHE A 89 9.34 -4.17 -9.40
CA PHE A 89 8.89 -2.77 -9.27
C PHE A 89 10.00 -1.70 -9.19
N LEU A 90 11.28 -2.07 -9.27
CA LEU A 90 12.42 -1.14 -9.27
C LEU A 90 13.11 -1.01 -10.66
N GLU A 91 12.71 -1.78 -11.67
CA GLU A 91 13.23 -1.65 -13.06
C GLU A 91 12.25 -0.91 -13.98
N GLY A 92 11.55 0.09 -13.43
CA GLY A 92 10.65 0.96 -14.19
C GLY A 92 10.72 2.38 -13.67
N LEU A 93 11.91 2.97 -13.76
CA LEU A 93 12.13 4.43 -13.70
C LEU A 93 11.17 5.17 -14.63
#